data_AF-A0A2V9KA81-F1
#
_entry.id   AF-A0A2V9KA81-F1
#
_cell.length_a   1.000
_cell.length_b   1.000
_cell.length_c   1.000
_cell.angle_alpha   90.00
_cell.angle_beta   90.00
_cell.angle_gamma   90.00
#
_symmetry.space_group_name_H-M   'P 1'
#
loop_
_entity.id
_entity.type
_entity.pdbx_description
1 polymer ?
#
loop_
_entity_poly.entity_id
_entity_poly.type
_entity_poly.pdbx_seq_one_letter_code
_entity_poly.pdbx_strand_id
1 'polypeptide(L)'
;MRRRIATWSVLGFAFWGQQFLPCAHVGATPRPRAAGEAVACRVMEAHTSDRNGITIVIFHQRDSADAVRLSEMIHALDGKSVRFEKADAKPHSATLFRLKSCFGRGLLLFPASSAQIAAGDEFELQVPAK
;
A
#
# COMPACT_ATOMS: atom_id res chain seq x y z
N MET A 1 19.08 57.61 -12.16
CA MET A 1 19.11 58.78 -11.26
C MET A 1 17.70 59.10 -10.77
N ARG A 2 17.54 59.41 -9.46
CA ARG A 2 16.32 59.84 -8.71
C ARG A 2 15.23 58.76 -8.55
N ARG A 3 15.06 58.01 -7.43
CA ARG A 3 14.84 58.29 -5.99
C ARG A 3 13.67 59.22 -5.66
N ARG A 4 12.55 58.63 -5.18
CA ARG A 4 11.69 58.98 -4.00
C ARG A 4 10.81 57.73 -3.74
N ILE A 5 10.97 56.89 -2.72
CA ILE A 5 10.79 57.05 -1.26
C ILE A 5 9.42 57.65 -0.91
N ALA A 6 8.47 56.78 -0.58
CA ALA A 6 7.29 57.10 0.21
C ALA A 6 7.19 56.05 1.33
N THR A 7 7.65 56.50 2.50
CA THR A 7 7.58 55.90 3.82
C THR A 7 6.12 55.67 4.22
N TRP A 8 5.78 54.45 4.64
CA TRP A 8 4.56 54.21 5.42
C TRP A 8 4.95 53.61 6.77
N SER A 9 4.38 54.25 7.79
CA SER A 9 4.69 54.10 9.19
C SER A 9 4.37 52.73 9.76
N VAL A 10 5.22 52.38 10.71
CA VAL A 10 5.11 51.31 11.69
C VAL A 10 3.91 51.54 12.60
N LEU A 11 3.03 50.55 12.69
CA LEU A 11 2.09 50.24 13.78
C LEU A 11 1.79 48.74 13.56
N GLY A 12 2.41 47.79 14.24
CA GLY A 12 2.45 47.69 15.70
C GLY A 12 1.20 46.94 16.17
N PHE A 13 1.11 45.64 15.89
CA PHE A 13 0.27 44.72 16.66
C PHE A 13 0.95 43.36 16.73
N ALA A 14 1.40 43.04 17.94
CA ALA A 14 1.71 41.68 18.35
C ALA A 14 0.46 40.82 18.20
N PHE A 15 0.54 39.76 17.40
CA PHE A 15 -0.40 38.65 17.51
C PHE A 15 0.38 37.34 17.50
N TRP A 16 0.73 36.97 18.73
CA TRP A 16 1.18 35.65 19.11
C TRP A 16 0.05 34.68 18.77
N GLY A 17 0.28 33.80 17.80
CA GLY A 17 -0.75 32.92 17.26
C GLY A 17 -0.13 31.73 16.55
N GLN A 18 0.78 31.04 17.24
CA GLN A 18 1.28 29.72 16.86
C GLN A 18 0.11 28.73 17.01
N GLN A 19 -0.78 28.70 16.02
CA GLN A 19 -1.76 27.63 15.88
C GLN A 19 -1.08 26.53 15.08
N PHE A 20 -0.56 25.55 15.81
CA PHE A 20 -0.30 24.21 15.30
C PHE A 20 -1.58 23.72 14.63
N LEU A 21 -1.62 23.76 13.30
CA LEU A 21 -2.61 23.03 12.53
C LEU A 21 -2.44 21.55 12.89
N PRO A 22 -3.42 20.89 13.53
CA PRO A 22 -3.38 19.45 13.59
C PRO A 22 -3.46 18.98 12.13
N CYS A 23 -2.44 18.24 11.69
CA CYS A 23 -2.52 17.39 10.52
C CYS A 23 -3.78 16.54 10.70
N ALA A 24 -4.87 16.95 10.05
CA ALA A 24 -6.05 16.15 9.89
C ALA A 24 -5.59 14.90 9.14
N HIS A 25 -5.23 13.88 9.91
CA HIS A 25 -5.15 12.52 9.42
C HIS A 25 -6.54 12.28 8.85
N VAL A 26 -6.61 12.23 7.51
CA VAL A 26 -7.71 11.60 6.82
C VAL A 26 -7.68 10.17 7.32
N GLY A 27 -8.41 9.93 8.41
CA GLY A 27 -8.70 8.60 8.90
C GLY A 27 -9.44 7.94 7.77
N ALA A 28 -8.74 7.12 7.01
CA ALA A 28 -9.34 6.16 6.12
C ALA A 28 -10.32 5.37 6.99
N THR A 29 -11.61 5.69 6.86
CA THR A 29 -12.67 4.92 7.50
C THR A 29 -12.43 3.46 7.15
N PRO A 30 -12.22 2.55 8.12
CA PRO A 30 -12.08 1.15 7.83
C PRO A 30 -13.33 0.73 7.09
N ARG A 31 -13.19 0.35 5.81
CA ARG A 31 -14.30 -0.14 5.02
C ARG A 31 -14.90 -1.33 5.79
N PRO A 32 -16.24 -1.40 5.94
CA PRO A 32 -16.87 -2.52 6.63
C PRO A 32 -16.41 -3.83 6.00
N ARG A 33 -15.71 -4.64 6.79
CA ARG A 33 -15.08 -5.89 6.40
C ARG A 33 -16.18 -6.85 5.94
N ALA A 34 -16.30 -7.11 4.65
CA ALA A 34 -17.09 -8.24 4.18
C ALA A 34 -16.47 -9.48 4.85
N ALA A 35 -17.24 -10.13 5.71
CA ALA A 35 -16.79 -11.28 6.47
C ALA A 35 -16.58 -12.44 5.49
N GLY A 36 -15.30 -12.79 5.29
CA GLY A 36 -14.83 -13.73 4.27
C GLY A 36 -14.41 -12.95 3.03
N GLU A 37 -13.15 -12.84 2.63
CA GLU A 37 -12.12 -13.85 2.70
C GLU A 37 -10.74 -13.21 2.38
N ALA A 38 -10.54 -11.94 2.71
CA ALA A 38 -9.27 -11.25 2.42
C ALA A 38 -8.26 -11.38 3.58
N VAL A 39 -6.97 -11.32 3.23
CA VAL A 39 -5.84 -11.24 4.17
C VAL A 39 -5.07 -9.96 3.88
N ALA A 40 -4.87 -9.15 4.92
CA ALA A 40 -4.08 -7.91 4.78
C ALA A 40 -2.59 -8.26 4.72
N CYS A 41 -1.93 -7.75 3.69
CA CYS A 41 -0.54 -8.05 3.37
C CYS A 41 0.26 -6.75 3.31
N ARG A 42 1.55 -6.87 3.63
CA ARG A 42 2.53 -5.80 3.49
C ARG A 42 3.65 -6.22 2.57
N VAL A 43 4.04 -5.31 1.68
CA VAL A 43 5.10 -5.53 0.70
C VAL A 43 6.45 -5.35 1.37
N MET A 44 7.28 -6.37 1.26
CA MET A 44 8.67 -6.33 1.70
C MET A 44 9.57 -5.77 0.60
N GLU A 45 9.41 -6.30 -0.61
CA GLU A 45 10.21 -5.92 -1.77
C GLU A 45 9.31 -5.91 -3.01
N ALA A 46 9.56 -4.96 -3.89
CA ALA A 46 8.91 -4.87 -5.20
C ALA A 46 9.96 -4.60 -6.27
N HIS A 47 9.88 -5.32 -7.37
CA HIS A 47 10.75 -5.13 -8.51
C HIS A 47 9.93 -5.16 -9.79
N THR A 48 10.10 -4.14 -10.63
CA THR A 48 9.48 -4.07 -11.95
C THR A 48 10.57 -4.16 -13.00
N SER A 49 10.42 -5.10 -13.94
CA SER A 49 11.32 -5.25 -15.07
C SER A 49 10.77 -4.50 -16.28
N ASP A 50 11.47 -3.46 -16.72
CA ASP A 50 11.11 -2.70 -17.92
C ASP A 50 11.19 -3.55 -19.20
N ARG A 51 12.06 -4.55 -19.21
CA ARG A 51 12.28 -5.43 -20.36
C ARG A 51 11.09 -6.35 -20.63
N ASN A 52 10.49 -6.87 -19.56
CA ASN A 52 9.47 -7.92 -19.66
C ASN A 52 8.07 -7.40 -19.30
N GLY A 53 7.96 -6.17 -18.77
CA GLY A 53 6.69 -5.59 -18.35
C GLY A 53 6.05 -6.35 -17.19
N ILE A 54 6.86 -6.92 -16.30
CA ILE A 54 6.40 -7.74 -15.17
C ILE A 54 6.86 -7.09 -13.87
N THR A 55 5.95 -7.06 -12.90
CA THR A 55 6.23 -6.70 -11.51
C THR A 55 6.21 -7.95 -10.64
N ILE A 56 7.22 -8.08 -9.79
CA ILE A 56 7.38 -9.12 -8.79
C ILE A 56 7.31 -8.45 -7.43
N VAL A 57 6.51 -9.03 -6.52
CA VAL A 57 6.30 -8.50 -5.17
C VAL A 57 6.52 -9.62 -4.18
N ILE A 58 7.45 -9.44 -3.23
CA ILE A 58 7.60 -10.29 -2.06
C ILE A 58 6.84 -9.63 -0.92
N PHE A 59 6.00 -10.39 -0.23
CA PHE A 59 5.14 -9.86 0.81
C PHE A 59 5.00 -10.84 1.99
N HIS A 60 4.51 -10.30 3.10
CA HIS A 60 4.09 -11.05 4.27
C HIS A 60 2.76 -10.51 4.80
N GLN A 61 2.18 -11.17 5.80
CA GLN A 61 1.01 -10.68 6.50
C GLN A 61 1.33 -9.33 7.15
N ARG A 62 0.37 -8.39 7.10
CA ARG A 62 0.46 -7.15 7.86
C ARG A 62 0.28 -7.44 9.36
N ASP A 63 -0.75 -8.21 9.66
CA ASP A 63 -1.16 -8.54 11.02
C ASP A 63 -0.69 -9.95 11.39
N SER A 64 0.02 -10.10 12.51
CA SER A 64 0.60 -11.40 12.91
C SER A 64 -0.45 -12.48 13.16
N ALA A 65 -1.68 -12.10 13.51
CA ALA A 65 -2.81 -12.99 13.68
C ALA A 65 -3.19 -13.73 12.38
N ASP A 66 -2.90 -13.14 11.21
CA ASP A 66 -3.20 -13.73 9.91
C ASP A 66 -2.07 -14.63 9.37
N ALA A 67 -0.97 -14.82 10.11
CA ALA A 67 0.21 -15.55 9.64
C ALA A 67 -0.11 -17.00 9.21
N VAL A 68 -0.87 -17.73 10.04
CA VAL A 68 -1.26 -19.12 9.75
C VAL A 68 -2.15 -19.16 8.51
N ARG A 69 -3.18 -18.31 8.47
CA ARG A 69 -4.13 -18.22 7.37
C ARG A 69 -3.45 -17.85 6.05
N LEU A 70 -2.52 -16.90 6.07
CA LEU A 70 -1.74 -16.54 4.89
C LEU A 70 -0.90 -17.72 4.41
N SER A 71 -0.23 -18.42 5.32
CA SER A 71 0.61 -19.57 4.98
C SER A 71 -0.21 -20.70 4.34
N GLU A 72 -1.38 -21.02 4.89
CA GLU A 72 -2.31 -22.00 4.31
C GLU A 72 -2.79 -21.58 2.92
N MET A 73 -3.15 -20.30 2.75
CA MET A 73 -3.57 -19.75 1.46
C MET A 73 -2.46 -19.83 0.41
N ILE A 74 -1.24 -19.41 0.74
CA ILE A 74 -0.07 -19.50 -0.16
C ILE A 74 0.17 -20.97 -0.55
N HIS A 75 0.02 -21.90 0.39
CA HIS A 75 0.19 -23.32 0.09
C HIS A 75 -0.89 -23.87 -0.84
N ALA A 76 -2.15 -23.48 -0.66
CA ALA A 76 -3.28 -23.97 -1.45
C ALA A 76 -3.33 -23.35 -2.87
N LEU A 77 -2.78 -22.15 -3.02
CA LEU A 77 -2.86 -21.34 -4.23
C LEU A 77 -1.51 -21.16 -4.93
N ASP A 78 -0.49 -21.94 -4.58
CA ASP A 78 0.82 -21.91 -5.24
C ASP A 78 0.69 -22.18 -6.74
N GLY A 79 1.24 -21.26 -7.55
CA GLY A 79 1.15 -21.26 -9.01
C GLY A 79 -0.21 -20.86 -9.58
N LYS A 80 -1.19 -20.48 -8.75
CA LYS A 80 -2.55 -20.12 -9.21
C LYS A 80 -2.73 -18.61 -9.33
N SER A 81 -3.70 -18.22 -10.16
CA SER A 81 -4.14 -16.84 -10.27
C SER A 81 -4.98 -16.46 -9.04
N VAL A 82 -4.65 -15.32 -8.46
CA VAL A 82 -5.31 -14.71 -7.29
C VAL A 82 -5.67 -13.28 -7.59
N ARG A 83 -6.57 -12.71 -6.78
CA ARG A 83 -6.90 -11.28 -6.84
C ARG A 83 -6.35 -10.57 -5.62
N PHE A 84 -5.87 -9.35 -5.81
CA PHE A 84 -5.53 -8.46 -4.73
C PHE A 84 -6.10 -7.07 -4.96
N GLU A 85 -6.36 -6.33 -3.89
CA GLU A 85 -6.83 -4.95 -3.93
C GLU A 85 -5.85 -4.05 -3.20
N LYS A 86 -5.53 -2.89 -3.79
CA LYS A 86 -4.80 -1.82 -3.10
C LYS A 86 -5.80 -0.86 -2.46
N ALA A 87 -5.27 0.24 -1.91
CA ALA A 87 -6.06 1.38 -1.43
C ALA A 87 -6.97 2.01 -2.52
N ASP A 88 -6.73 1.72 -3.79
CA ASP A 88 -7.59 2.16 -4.91
C ASP A 88 -8.89 1.36 -5.02
N ALA A 89 -9.06 0.31 -4.19
CA ALA A 89 -10.21 -0.58 -4.20
C ALA A 89 -10.48 -1.25 -5.55
N LYS A 90 -9.46 -1.30 -6.43
CA LYS A 90 -9.57 -1.98 -7.72
C LYS A 90 -8.98 -3.38 -7.59
N PRO A 91 -9.70 -4.43 -8.02
CA PRO A 91 -9.14 -5.77 -8.04
C PRO A 91 -8.12 -5.91 -9.17
N HIS A 92 -6.95 -6.41 -8.83
CA HIS A 92 -5.86 -6.74 -9.72
C HIS A 92 -5.63 -8.25 -9.72
N SER A 93 -5.35 -8.83 -10.88
CA SER A 93 -4.98 -10.24 -10.99
C SER A 93 -3.47 -10.42 -10.92
N ALA A 94 -3.02 -11.44 -10.20
CA ALA A 94 -1.62 -11.86 -10.13
C ALA A 94 -1.53 -13.39 -10.06
N THR A 95 -0.35 -13.93 -10.35
CA THR A 95 -0.01 -15.31 -10.02
C THR A 95 0.69 -15.34 -8.67
N LEU A 96 0.19 -16.16 -7.75
CA LEU A 96 0.79 -16.36 -6.43
C LEU A 96 1.77 -17.52 -6.47
N PHE A 97 2.95 -17.32 -5.87
CA PHE A 97 3.94 -18.36 -5.69
C PHE A 97 4.38 -18.45 -4.23
N ARG A 98 4.66 -19.67 -3.80
CA ARG A 98 5.26 -19.96 -2.49
C ARG A 98 6.78 -19.90 -2.58
N LEU A 99 7.39 -19.12 -1.70
CA LEU A 99 8.85 -19.12 -1.53
C LEU A 99 9.29 -20.28 -0.63
N LYS A 100 9.95 -21.30 -1.20
CA LYS A 100 10.39 -22.51 -0.46
C LYS A 100 11.37 -22.21 0.68
N SER A 101 12.21 -21.19 0.52
CA SER A 101 13.24 -20.83 1.51
C SER A 101 12.80 -19.75 2.50
N CYS A 102 11.56 -19.26 2.43
CA CYS A 102 11.05 -18.18 3.27
C CYS A 102 9.60 -18.45 3.71
N PHE A 103 9.45 -19.24 4.76
CA PHE A 103 8.14 -19.60 5.32
C PHE A 103 7.34 -18.35 5.73
N GLY A 104 6.04 -18.35 5.42
CA GLY A 104 5.13 -17.23 5.70
C GLY A 104 5.24 -16.05 4.73
N ARG A 105 6.07 -16.14 3.68
CA ARG A 105 6.16 -15.12 2.63
C ARG A 105 5.60 -15.64 1.32
N GLY A 106 4.89 -14.77 0.63
CA GLY A 106 4.39 -15.01 -0.71
C GLY A 106 5.15 -14.19 -1.74
N LEU A 107 5.07 -14.64 -2.99
CA LEU A 107 5.50 -13.89 -4.16
C LEU A 107 4.31 -13.69 -5.09
N LEU A 108 4.02 -12.44 -5.45
CA LEU A 108 3.07 -12.11 -6.52
C LEU A 108 3.83 -11.76 -7.80
N LEU A 109 3.30 -12.21 -8.92
CA LEU A 109 3.79 -11.87 -10.25
C LEU A 109 2.62 -11.38 -11.10
N PHE A 110 2.73 -10.17 -11.68
CA PHE A 110 1.67 -9.56 -12.48
C PHE A 110 2.24 -8.57 -13.51
N PRO A 111 1.45 -8.17 -14.54
CA PRO A 111 1.88 -7.19 -15.52
C PRO A 111 2.12 -5.82 -14.87
N ALA A 112 3.21 -5.14 -15.23
CA ALA A 112 3.58 -3.83 -14.69
C ALA A 112 2.52 -2.73 -14.96
N SER A 113 1.71 -2.89 -15.99
CA SER A 113 0.58 -2.00 -16.32
C SER A 113 -0.65 -2.22 -15.43
N SER A 114 -0.70 -3.32 -14.66
CA SER A 114 -1.86 -3.67 -13.83
C SER A 114 -1.92 -2.84 -12.56
N ALA A 115 -0.80 -2.73 -11.84
CA ALA A 115 -0.70 -2.01 -10.57
C ALA A 115 0.74 -1.52 -10.37
N GLN A 116 0.88 -0.34 -9.75
CA GLN A 116 2.16 0.13 -9.25
C GLN A 116 2.24 -0.20 -7.76
N ILE A 117 3.19 -1.04 -7.35
CA ILE A 117 3.41 -1.42 -5.96
C ILE A 117 4.87 -1.14 -5.59
N ALA A 118 5.09 -0.55 -4.42
CA ALA A 118 6.41 -0.28 -3.86
C ALA A 118 6.62 -1.02 -2.52
N ALA A 119 7.89 -1.09 -2.08
CA ALA A 119 8.21 -1.62 -0.76
C ALA A 119 7.52 -0.81 0.34
N GLY A 120 6.95 -1.50 1.32
CA GLY A 120 6.19 -0.89 2.42
C GLY A 120 4.70 -0.67 2.13
N ASP A 121 4.26 -0.78 0.87
CA ASP A 121 2.83 -0.72 0.52
C ASP A 121 2.03 -1.84 1.21
N GLU A 122 0.75 -1.58 1.40
CA GLU A 122 -0.22 -2.56 1.88
C GLU A 122 -1.23 -2.90 0.78
N PHE A 123 -1.71 -4.13 0.81
CA PHE A 123 -2.78 -4.61 -0.06
C PHE A 123 -3.56 -5.73 0.62
N GLU A 124 -4.76 -5.99 0.13
CA GLU A 124 -5.59 -7.10 0.57
C GLU A 124 -5.54 -8.23 -0.47
N LEU A 125 -5.07 -9.40 -0.05
CA LEU A 125 -5.08 -10.61 -0.88
C LEU A 125 -6.41 -11.32 -0.69
N GLN A 126 -7.16 -11.52 -1.78
CA GLN A 126 -8.46 -12.18 -1.70
C GLN A 126 -8.33 -13.68 -1.88
N VAL A 127 -8.94 -14.43 -0.96
CA VAL A 127 -9.11 -15.87 -1.12
C VAL A 127 -10.27 -16.11 -2.11
N PRO A 128 -10.12 -17.03 -3.07
CA PRO A 128 -11.22 -17.41 -3.94
C PRO A 128 -12.29 -18.14 -3.11
N ALA A 129 -13.53 -17.65 -3.19
CA ALA A 129 -14.68 -18.32 -2.59
C ALA A 129 -14.76 -19.78 -3.09
N LYS A 130 -14.86 -20.70 -2.13
CA LYS A 130 -14.91 -22.15 -2.34
C LYS A 130 -16.18 -22.61 -3.07
#